data_AF-A0AAF0E4I6-F1
#
_entry.id   AF-A0AAF0E4I6-F1
#
_cell.length_a   1.000
_cell.length_b   1.000
_cell.length_c   1.000
_cell.angle_alpha   90.00
_cell.angle_beta   90.00
_cell.angle_gamma   90.00
#
_symmetry.space_group_name_H-M   'P 1'
#
loop_
_entity.id
_entity.type
_entity.pdbx_description
1 polymer ?
#
loop_
_entity_poly.entity_id
_entity_poly.type
_entity_poly.pdbx_seq_one_letter_code
_entity_poly.pdbx_strand_id
1 'polypeptide(L)'
;MTFFQVIAGLSGATAVMAGAFGAHALKDKLNPHQAASWSTATQYQLVHTIALLLISSHKPLAGASLFASYAFTTGITLFSGSIYGLCLLEQGNPLRKFLGPTTPLGGLSFIAGWVALAIAKYPGRLYSRYTAIAAKATRNSLKEAERVAAERRSHQALRYQTWKDGEASEHVRAMLTQKNLGYGKNN
;
A
#
# COMPACT_ATOMS: atom_id res chain seq x y z
N MET A 1 -4.18 9.23 -16.06
CA MET A 1 -4.60 8.63 -14.79
C MET A 1 -4.13 7.18 -14.74
N THR A 2 -3.64 6.70 -13.59
CA THR A 2 -3.33 5.27 -13.40
C THR A 2 -4.63 4.46 -13.23
N PHE A 3 -4.57 3.15 -13.42
CA PHE A 3 -5.71 2.23 -13.23
C PHE A 3 -6.42 2.43 -11.88
N PHE A 4 -5.66 2.53 -10.79
CA PHE A 4 -6.21 2.74 -9.44
C PHE A 4 -6.82 4.12 -9.21
N GLN A 5 -6.38 5.16 -9.94
CA GLN A 5 -7.02 6.47 -9.86
C GLN A 5 -8.42 6.45 -10.47
N VAL A 6 -8.63 5.66 -11.54
CA VAL A 6 -9.96 5.45 -12.12
C VAL A 6 -10.87 4.73 -11.13
N ILE A 7 -10.37 3.66 -10.50
CA ILE A 7 -11.10 2.93 -9.46
C ILE A 7 -11.46 3.87 -8.29
N ALA A 8 -10.51 4.67 -7.82
CA ALA A 8 -10.76 5.62 -6.73
C ALA A 8 -11.81 6.66 -7.12
N GLY A 9 -11.77 7.19 -8.35
CA GLY A 9 -12.79 8.12 -8.85
C GLY A 9 -14.20 7.51 -8.85
N LEU A 10 -14.36 6.31 -9.41
CA LEU A 10 -15.63 5.59 -9.44
C LEU A 10 -16.12 5.21 -8.03
N SER A 11 -15.19 4.76 -7.18
CA SER A 11 -15.48 4.43 -5.79
C SER A 11 -15.90 5.66 -4.98
N GLY A 12 -15.32 6.83 -5.24
CA GLY A 12 -15.69 8.08 -4.58
C GLY A 12 -17.07 8.55 -5.01
N ALA A 13 -17.36 8.51 -6.30
CA ALA A 13 -18.68 8.83 -6.83
C ALA A 13 -19.76 7.93 -6.21
N THR A 14 -19.51 6.61 -6.15
CA THR A 14 -20.45 5.67 -5.53
C THR A 14 -20.60 5.86 -4.02
N ALA A 15 -19.53 6.22 -3.30
CA ALA A 15 -19.61 6.54 -1.87
C ALA A 15 -20.51 7.77 -1.60
N VAL A 16 -20.35 8.83 -2.40
CA VAL A 16 -21.17 10.04 -2.30
C VAL A 16 -22.63 9.74 -2.64
N MET A 17 -22.88 8.99 -3.72
CA MET A 17 -24.24 8.55 -4.07
C MET A 17 -24.86 7.72 -2.95
N ALA A 18 -24.14 6.74 -2.41
CA ALA A 18 -24.63 5.89 -1.33
C ALA A 18 -24.90 6.71 -0.04
N GLY A 19 -24.05 7.68 0.29
CA GLY A 19 -24.27 8.60 1.41
C GLY A 19 -25.55 9.43 1.24
N ALA A 20 -25.73 10.05 0.07
CA ALA A 20 -26.93 10.82 -0.24
C ALA A 20 -28.19 9.95 -0.23
N PHE A 21 -28.12 8.76 -0.83
CA PHE A 21 -29.23 7.81 -0.90
C PHE A 21 -29.62 7.29 0.49
N GLY A 22 -28.65 7.01 1.35
CA GLY A 22 -28.85 6.65 2.76
C GLY A 22 -29.62 7.72 3.53
N ALA A 23 -29.21 8.98 3.39
CA ALA A 23 -29.77 10.09 4.14
C ALA A 23 -31.17 10.54 3.67
N HIS A 24 -31.47 10.40 2.37
CA HIS A 24 -32.71 10.95 1.79
C HIS A 24 -33.71 9.87 1.36
N ALA A 25 -33.26 8.81 0.69
CA ALA A 25 -34.16 7.82 0.08
C ALA A 25 -34.41 6.59 0.96
N LEU A 26 -33.48 6.28 1.86
CA LEU A 26 -33.52 5.08 2.71
C LEU A 26 -33.82 5.35 4.19
N LYS A 27 -33.89 6.63 4.60
CA LYS A 27 -34.06 7.03 6.00
C LYS A 27 -35.22 6.33 6.70
N ASP A 28 -36.37 6.26 6.05
CA ASP A 28 -37.60 5.67 6.63
C ASP A 28 -37.79 4.19 6.23
N LYS A 29 -36.89 3.64 5.39
CA LYS A 29 -36.93 2.24 4.95
C LYS A 29 -36.02 1.33 5.76
N LEU A 30 -34.95 1.88 6.31
CA LEU A 30 -33.98 1.13 7.09
C LEU A 30 -34.35 1.20 8.57
N ASN A 31 -34.29 0.06 9.27
CA ASN A 31 -34.33 0.09 10.72
C ASN A 31 -33.07 0.75 11.30
N PRO A 32 -33.06 1.17 12.58
CA PRO A 32 -31.91 1.88 13.18
C PRO A 32 -30.57 1.14 13.04
N HIS A 33 -30.57 -0.19 13.15
CA HIS A 33 -29.36 -1.00 13.00
C HIS A 33 -28.85 -1.01 11.55
N GLN A 34 -29.75 -1.12 10.57
CA GLN A 34 -29.40 -1.04 9.15
C GLN A 34 -28.92 0.35 8.76
N ALA A 35 -29.54 1.41 9.29
CA ALA A 35 -29.10 2.79 9.04
C ALA A 35 -27.68 3.02 9.58
N ALA A 36 -27.38 2.56 10.79
CA ALA A 36 -26.02 2.60 11.35
C ALA A 36 -25.00 1.79 10.52
N SER A 37 -25.40 0.61 10.05
CA SER A 37 -24.57 -0.23 9.19
C SER A 37 -24.29 0.45 7.84
N TRP A 38 -25.31 1.04 7.22
CA TRP A 38 -25.18 1.82 5.98
C TRP A 38 -24.22 3.00 6.14
N SER A 39 -24.38 3.77 7.22
CA SER A 39 -23.46 4.87 7.54
C SER A 39 -22.02 4.37 7.70
N THR A 40 -21.82 3.24 8.35
CA THR A 40 -20.49 2.62 8.50
C THR A 40 -19.91 2.23 7.14
N ALA A 41 -20.70 1.61 6.26
CA ALA A 41 -20.25 1.23 4.93
C ALA A 41 -19.86 2.44 4.06
N THR A 42 -20.68 3.50 4.06
CA THR A 42 -20.38 4.74 3.31
C THR A 42 -19.12 5.43 3.82
N GLN A 43 -18.97 5.53 5.15
CA GLN A 43 -17.78 6.12 5.76
C GLN A 43 -16.52 5.30 5.45
N TYR A 44 -16.56 3.98 5.61
CA TYR A 44 -15.43 3.12 5.31
C TYR A 44 -15.07 3.15 3.83
N GLN A 45 -16.05 3.14 2.93
CA GLN A 45 -15.79 3.30 1.51
C GLN A 45 -15.04 4.61 1.25
N LEU A 46 -15.57 5.75 1.68
CA LEU A 46 -14.99 7.06 1.38
C LEU A 46 -13.56 7.21 1.94
N VAL A 47 -13.33 6.78 3.19
CA VAL A 47 -11.99 6.83 3.82
C VAL A 47 -10.96 6.04 3.01
N HIS A 48 -11.31 4.81 2.62
CA HIS A 48 -10.36 3.95 1.89
C HIS A 48 -10.26 4.34 0.42
N THR A 49 -11.29 4.94 -0.18
CA THR A 49 -11.21 5.57 -1.50
C THR A 49 -10.21 6.71 -1.50
N ILE A 50 -10.26 7.61 -0.50
CA ILE A 50 -9.31 8.72 -0.39
C ILE A 50 -7.90 8.18 -0.19
N ALA A 51 -7.72 7.17 0.68
CA ALA A 51 -6.43 6.50 0.85
C ALA A 51 -5.90 5.92 -0.47
N LEU A 52 -6.76 5.23 -1.24
CA LEU A 52 -6.44 4.68 -2.57
C LEU A 52 -6.05 5.77 -3.57
N LEU A 53 -6.76 6.89 -3.60
CA LEU A 53 -6.46 8.01 -4.48
C LEU A 53 -5.08 8.63 -4.15
N LEU A 54 -4.79 8.80 -2.86
CA LEU A 54 -3.52 9.36 -2.40
C LEU A 54 -2.35 8.44 -2.79
N ILE A 55 -2.45 7.14 -2.51
CA ILE A 55 -1.34 6.21 -2.78
C ILE A 55 -1.11 6.01 -4.28
N SER A 56 -2.18 5.96 -5.08
CA SER A 56 -2.10 5.76 -6.53
C SER A 56 -1.62 7.00 -7.30
N SER A 57 -1.60 8.16 -6.64
CA SER A 57 -1.06 9.41 -7.17
C SER A 57 0.46 9.55 -7.01
N HIS A 58 1.07 8.74 -6.14
CA HIS A 58 2.52 8.71 -5.96
C HIS A 58 3.15 7.66 -6.87
N LYS A 59 4.22 8.05 -7.60
CA LYS A 59 4.99 7.14 -8.47
C LYS A 59 6.41 6.93 -7.95
N PRO A 60 7.00 5.74 -8.12
CA PRO A 60 6.40 4.54 -8.73
C PRO A 60 5.45 3.81 -7.75
N LEU A 61 4.36 3.26 -8.27
CA LEU A 61 3.45 2.41 -7.49
C LEU A 61 3.96 0.97 -7.52
N ALA A 62 4.69 0.55 -6.49
CA ALA A 62 5.33 -0.77 -6.46
C ALA A 62 5.41 -1.34 -5.03
N GLY A 63 5.64 -2.66 -4.93
CA GLY A 63 5.79 -3.34 -3.65
C GLY A 63 4.60 -3.12 -2.72
N ALA A 64 4.87 -2.63 -1.51
CA ALA A 64 3.85 -2.46 -0.48
C ALA A 64 2.77 -1.41 -0.83
N SER A 65 3.08 -0.36 -1.59
CA SER A 65 2.06 0.62 -2.01
C SER A 65 1.12 0.05 -3.09
N LEU A 66 1.64 -0.83 -3.96
CA LEU A 66 0.83 -1.56 -4.93
C LEU A 66 -0.07 -2.58 -4.23
N PHE A 67 0.48 -3.34 -3.29
CA PHE A 67 -0.29 -4.27 -2.46
C PHE A 67 -1.40 -3.53 -1.68
N ALA A 68 -1.10 -2.39 -1.06
CA ALA A 68 -2.10 -1.57 -0.37
C ALA A 68 -3.23 -1.12 -1.30
N SER A 69 -2.92 -0.80 -2.56
CA SER A 69 -3.92 -0.39 -3.56
C SER A 69 -4.91 -1.51 -3.89
N TYR A 70 -4.42 -2.73 -4.07
CA TYR A 70 -5.27 -3.91 -4.20
C TYR A 70 -6.07 -4.19 -2.93
N ALA A 71 -5.43 -4.16 -1.77
CA ALA A 71 -6.06 -4.42 -0.49
C ALA A 71 -7.21 -3.44 -0.18
N PHE A 72 -7.04 -2.13 -0.44
CA PHE A 72 -8.13 -1.18 -0.28
C PHE A 72 -9.25 -1.39 -1.29
N THR A 73 -8.95 -1.70 -2.55
CA THR A 73 -9.96 -1.97 -3.57
C THR A 73 -10.81 -3.20 -3.21
N THR A 74 -10.14 -4.28 -2.80
CA THR A 74 -10.79 -5.51 -2.33
C THR A 74 -11.59 -5.25 -1.06
N GLY A 75 -11.04 -4.52 -0.09
CA GLY A 75 -11.73 -4.15 1.14
C GLY A 75 -13.00 -3.32 0.87
N ILE A 76 -12.95 -2.31 -0.01
CA ILE A 76 -14.12 -1.51 -0.39
C ILE A 76 -15.24 -2.42 -0.91
N THR A 77 -14.88 -3.31 -1.83
CA THR A 77 -15.84 -4.20 -2.48
C THR A 77 -16.46 -5.19 -1.49
N LEU A 78 -15.62 -5.86 -0.68
CA LEU A 78 -16.04 -6.93 0.21
C LEU A 78 -16.67 -6.45 1.51
N PHE A 79 -16.27 -5.28 2.04
CA PHE A 79 -16.78 -4.72 3.29
C PHE A 79 -17.96 -3.77 3.04
N SER A 80 -17.75 -2.74 2.21
CA SER A 80 -18.78 -1.71 2.02
C SER A 80 -19.88 -2.22 1.10
N GLY A 81 -19.49 -2.86 -0.01
CA GLY A 81 -20.42 -3.48 -0.95
C GLY A 81 -21.31 -4.54 -0.32
N SER A 82 -20.77 -5.38 0.57
CA SER A 82 -21.55 -6.41 1.26
C SER A 82 -22.59 -5.81 2.21
N ILE A 83 -22.23 -4.79 2.98
CA ILE A 83 -23.14 -4.13 3.92
C ILE A 83 -24.27 -3.43 3.15
N TYR A 84 -23.99 -2.76 2.03
CA TYR A 84 -25.04 -2.21 1.18
C TYR A 84 -25.99 -3.31 0.70
N GLY A 85 -25.46 -4.43 0.21
CA GLY A 85 -26.27 -5.57 -0.20
C GLY A 85 -27.13 -6.13 0.95
N LEU A 86 -26.57 -6.26 2.16
CA LEU A 86 -27.30 -6.74 3.33
C LEU A 86 -28.41 -5.77 3.79
N CYS A 87 -28.26 -4.47 3.52
CA CYS A 87 -29.30 -3.47 3.81
C CYS A 87 -30.40 -3.45 2.76
N LEU A 88 -30.07 -3.68 1.48
CA LEU A 88 -31.02 -3.58 0.36
C LEU A 88 -31.76 -4.90 0.06
N LEU A 89 -31.13 -6.05 0.31
CA LEU A 89 -31.74 -7.35 0.04
C LEU A 89 -32.77 -7.71 1.11
N GLU A 90 -33.88 -8.31 0.72
CA GLU A 90 -34.90 -8.79 1.65
C GLU A 90 -34.41 -9.96 2.52
N GLN A 91 -35.03 -10.12 3.69
CA GLN A 91 -34.80 -11.28 4.55
C GLN A 91 -35.19 -12.57 3.80
N GLY A 92 -34.30 -13.57 3.81
CA GLY A 92 -34.50 -14.84 3.09
C GLY A 92 -33.82 -14.90 1.72
N ASN A 93 -33.32 -13.79 1.17
CA ASN A 93 -32.58 -13.82 -0.08
C ASN A 93 -31.29 -14.68 0.06
N PRO A 94 -31.05 -15.67 -0.82
CA PRO A 94 -29.92 -16.59 -0.71
C PRO A 94 -28.57 -15.89 -0.77
N LEU A 95 -28.46 -14.75 -1.44
CA LEU A 95 -27.22 -13.97 -1.54
C LEU A 95 -26.75 -13.45 -0.18
N ARG A 96 -27.68 -13.20 0.76
CA ARG A 96 -27.32 -12.73 2.12
C ARG A 96 -26.43 -13.72 2.88
N LYS A 97 -26.54 -15.02 2.58
CA LYS A 97 -25.69 -16.07 3.18
C LYS A 97 -24.22 -15.92 2.77
N PHE A 98 -23.96 -15.37 1.59
CA PHE A 98 -22.61 -15.11 1.09
C PHE A 98 -22.09 -13.73 1.51
N LEU A 99 -22.97 -12.72 1.58
CA LEU A 99 -22.57 -11.35 1.92
C LEU A 99 -22.20 -11.16 3.41
N GLY A 100 -22.78 -11.95 4.31
CA GLY A 100 -22.41 -11.89 5.74
C GLY A 100 -20.92 -12.18 5.95
N PRO A 101 -20.43 -13.37 5.55
CA PRO A 101 -19.02 -13.76 5.73
C PRO A 101 -18.00 -12.94 4.94
N THR A 102 -18.39 -12.22 3.88
CA THR A 102 -17.45 -11.38 3.11
C THR A 102 -17.03 -10.13 3.86
N THR A 103 -17.88 -9.64 4.78
CA THR A 103 -17.63 -8.38 5.50
C THR A 103 -16.35 -8.46 6.36
N PRO A 104 -16.13 -9.49 7.21
CA PRO A 104 -14.87 -9.64 7.93
C PRO A 104 -13.64 -9.75 7.02
N LEU A 105 -13.75 -10.43 5.88
CA LEU A 105 -12.66 -10.54 4.89
C LEU A 105 -12.30 -9.18 4.30
N GLY A 106 -13.29 -8.33 4.03
CA GLY A 106 -13.06 -6.96 3.61
C GLY A 106 -12.37 -6.12 4.69
N GLY A 107 -12.77 -6.28 5.96
CA GLY A 107 -12.11 -5.64 7.09
C GLY A 107 -10.64 -6.06 7.25
N LEU A 108 -10.35 -7.35 7.12
CA LEU A 108 -8.98 -7.86 7.10
C LEU A 108 -8.17 -7.29 5.94
N SER A 109 -8.80 -7.13 4.77
CA SER A 109 -8.18 -6.51 3.60
C SER A 109 -7.83 -5.03 3.87
N PHE A 110 -8.71 -4.27 4.51
CA PHE A 110 -8.40 -2.90 4.95
C PHE A 110 -7.22 -2.85 5.91
N ILE A 111 -7.20 -3.72 6.93
CA ILE A 111 -6.09 -3.81 7.89
C ILE A 111 -4.78 -4.10 7.15
N ALA A 112 -4.79 -5.10 6.24
CA ALA A 112 -3.61 -5.44 5.45
C ALA A 112 -3.14 -4.26 4.59
N GLY A 113 -4.06 -3.47 4.01
CA GLY A 113 -3.74 -2.27 3.26
C GLY A 113 -3.06 -1.20 4.10
N TRP A 114 -3.58 -0.90 5.29
CA TRP A 114 -2.98 0.07 6.21
C TRP A 114 -1.62 -0.39 6.74
N VAL A 115 -1.49 -1.68 7.11
CA VAL A 115 -0.19 -2.27 7.50
C VAL A 115 0.81 -2.18 6.36
N ALA A 116 0.39 -2.47 5.13
CA ALA A 116 1.22 -2.33 3.95
C ALA A 116 1.69 -0.88 3.75
N LEU A 117 0.85 0.12 3.98
CA LEU A 117 1.28 1.52 3.96
C LEU A 117 2.27 1.85 5.07
N ALA A 118 2.05 1.34 6.28
CA ALA A 118 2.96 1.54 7.39
C ALA A 118 4.37 1.02 7.06
N ILE A 119 4.48 -0.10 6.33
CA ILE A 119 5.76 -0.65 5.88
C ILE A 119 6.26 -0.07 4.55
N ALA A 120 5.41 0.55 3.72
CA ALA A 120 5.75 1.00 2.36
C ALA A 120 6.82 2.09 2.29
N LYS A 121 7.02 2.84 3.37
CA LYS A 121 8.14 3.80 3.48
C LYS A 121 9.48 3.12 3.84
N TYR A 122 9.44 1.85 4.25
CA TYR A 122 10.56 1.11 4.80
C TYR A 122 11.16 -0.05 3.95
N PRO A 123 10.62 -0.57 2.81
CA PRO A 123 11.03 -1.91 2.37
C PRO A 123 12.19 -1.94 1.36
N GLY A 124 12.56 -0.83 0.72
CA GLY A 124 13.63 -0.83 -0.29
C GLY A 124 15.01 -0.45 0.25
N ARG A 125 15.08 0.56 1.13
CA ARG A 125 16.36 1.03 1.67
C ARG A 125 16.83 0.20 2.86
N LEU A 126 15.93 -0.26 3.73
CA LEU A 126 16.35 -0.87 4.98
C LEU A 126 16.82 -2.31 4.82
N TYR A 127 16.11 -3.19 4.10
CA TYR A 127 16.52 -4.60 4.00
C TYR A 127 17.91 -4.77 3.35
N SER A 128 18.15 -4.12 2.20
CA SER A 128 19.45 -4.12 1.54
C SER A 128 20.55 -3.45 2.38
N ARG A 129 20.20 -2.46 3.22
CA ARG A 129 21.15 -1.83 4.15
C ARG A 129 21.41 -2.70 5.37
N TYR A 130 20.40 -3.37 5.93
CA TYR A 130 20.55 -4.25 7.09
C TYR A 130 21.42 -5.44 6.75
N THR A 131 21.18 -6.12 5.63
CA THR A 131 22.03 -7.23 5.19
C THR A 131 23.45 -6.76 4.90
N ALA A 132 23.62 -5.58 4.29
CA ALA A 132 24.95 -5.00 4.07
C ALA A 132 25.68 -4.62 5.37
N ILE A 133 24.98 -4.06 6.36
CA ILE A 133 25.54 -3.68 7.67
C ILE A 133 25.88 -4.92 8.50
N ALA A 134 24.97 -5.90 8.57
CA ALA A 134 25.19 -7.16 9.27
C ALA A 134 26.38 -7.93 8.64
N ALA A 135 26.40 -8.07 7.31
CA ALA A 135 27.52 -8.71 6.61
C ALA A 135 28.84 -7.98 6.85
N LYS A 136 28.82 -6.64 6.97
CA LYS A 136 30.00 -5.85 7.32
C LYS A 136 30.45 -6.12 8.76
N ALA A 137 29.53 -6.12 9.73
CA ALA A 137 29.85 -6.41 11.12
C ALA A 137 30.49 -7.81 11.25
N THR A 138 29.96 -8.81 10.54
CA THR A 138 30.53 -10.17 10.49
C THR A 138 31.91 -10.20 9.83
N ARG A 139 32.15 -9.45 8.76
CA ARG A 139 33.49 -9.38 8.14
C ARG A 139 34.51 -8.75 9.08
N ASN A 140 34.11 -7.71 9.80
CA ASN A 140 34.98 -7.03 10.76
C ASN A 140 35.32 -7.90 11.98
N SER A 141 34.54 -8.93 12.28
CA SER A 141 34.85 -9.90 13.34
C SER A 141 35.75 -11.06 12.90
N LEU A 142 36.14 -11.15 11.63
CA LEU A 142 37.04 -12.20 11.12
C LEU A 142 38.51 -11.90 11.42
N LYS A 143 39.34 -12.95 11.42
CA LYS A 143 40.81 -12.81 11.47
C LYS A 143 41.31 -12.06 10.23
N GLU A 144 42.43 -11.34 10.36
CA GLU A 144 42.91 -10.39 9.33
C GLU A 144 43.03 -11.01 7.92
N ALA A 145 43.59 -12.22 7.81
CA ALA A 145 43.72 -12.91 6.52
C ALA A 145 42.36 -13.22 5.87
N GLU A 146 41.35 -13.58 6.66
CA GLU A 146 40.00 -13.92 6.20
C GLU A 146 39.16 -12.67 5.93
N ARG A 147 39.34 -11.62 6.74
CA ARG A 147 38.72 -10.30 6.56
C ARG A 147 39.09 -9.71 5.21
N VAL A 148 40.37 -9.70 4.85
CA VAL A 148 40.87 -9.18 3.56
C VAL A 148 40.28 -9.98 2.39
N ALA A 149 40.22 -11.31 2.49
CA ALA A 149 39.59 -12.15 1.48
C ALA A 149 38.08 -11.88 1.33
N ALA A 150 37.38 -11.63 2.44
CA ALA A 150 35.96 -11.32 2.45
C ALA A 150 35.66 -9.89 1.93
N GLU A 151 36.51 -8.91 2.24
CA GLU A 151 36.40 -7.55 1.71
C GLU A 151 36.60 -7.51 0.20
N ARG A 152 37.57 -8.28 -0.31
CA ARG A 152 37.83 -8.38 -1.75
C ARG A 152 36.59 -8.85 -2.54
N ARG A 153 35.78 -9.74 -1.96
CA ARG A 153 34.52 -10.21 -2.57
C ARG A 153 33.40 -9.16 -2.52
N SER A 154 33.47 -8.23 -1.57
CA SER A 154 32.48 -7.16 -1.41
C SER A 154 32.79 -5.88 -2.17
N HIS A 155 34.01 -5.75 -2.69
CA HIS A 155 34.46 -4.58 -3.40
C HIS A 155 33.82 -4.54 -4.80
N GLN A 156 32.70 -3.82 -4.90
CA GLN A 156 32.01 -3.59 -6.17
C GLN A 156 32.19 -2.13 -6.57
N ALA A 157 32.91 -1.91 -7.67
CA ALA A 157 32.97 -0.62 -8.33
C ALA A 157 31.80 -0.53 -9.32
N LEU A 158 30.74 0.17 -8.91
CA LEU A 158 29.59 0.41 -9.78
C LEU A 158 29.88 1.62 -10.67
N ARG A 159 29.75 1.42 -11.97
CA ARG A 159 29.65 2.48 -12.95
C ARG A 159 28.21 2.48 -13.44
N TYR A 160 27.53 3.61 -13.27
CA TYR A 160 26.18 3.75 -13.80
C TYR A 160 26.04 5.10 -14.50
N GLN A 161 25.10 5.15 -15.42
CA GLN A 161 24.76 6.32 -16.20
C GLN A 161 23.24 6.35 -16.29
N THR A 162 22.65 7.50 -15.99
CA THR A 162 21.20 7.66 -16.12
C THR A 162 20.89 8.15 -17.52
N TRP A 163 19.92 7.52 -18.18
CA TRP A 163 19.45 7.89 -19.51
C TRP A 163 18.07 8.50 -19.37
N LYS A 164 17.88 9.69 -19.94
CA LYS A 164 16.57 10.37 -20.02
C LYS A 164 16.36 10.84 -21.45
N ASP A 165 15.23 10.48 -22.04
CA ASP A 165 14.84 10.92 -23.39
C ASP A 165 15.91 10.64 -24.48
N GLY A 166 16.67 9.55 -24.32
CA GLY A 166 17.74 9.15 -25.25
C GLY A 166 19.09 9.82 -25.00
N GLU A 167 19.17 10.80 -24.10
CA GLU A 167 20.41 11.46 -23.71
C GLU A 167 21.01 10.83 -22.46
N ALA A 168 22.33 10.64 -22.48
CA ALA A 168 23.08 10.00 -21.42
C ALA A 168 23.66 11.05 -20.46
N SER A 169 23.45 10.89 -19.15
CA SER A 169 24.07 11.75 -18.14
C SER A 169 25.59 11.54 -18.04
N GLU A 170 26.28 12.34 -17.24
CA GLU A 170 27.69 12.08 -16.90
C GLU A 170 27.86 10.69 -16.26
N HIS A 171 28.99 10.03 -16.54
CA HIS A 171 29.31 8.74 -15.95
C HIS A 171 29.61 8.87 -14.46
N VAL A 172 28.77 8.25 -13.62
CA VAL A 172 28.99 8.22 -12.18
C VAL A 172 29.76 6.95 -11.81
N ARG A 173 30.97 7.13 -11.28
CA ARG A 173 31.77 6.05 -10.69
C ARG A 173 31.52 5.98 -9.19
N ALA A 174 30.52 5.21 -8.79
CA ALA A 174 30.28 4.93 -7.38
C ALA A 174 31.16 3.76 -6.94
N MET A 175 32.26 4.07 -6.25
CA MET A 175 32.83 3.09 -5.33
C MET A 175 31.84 2.97 -4.16
N LEU A 176 31.41 1.75 -3.84
CA LEU A 176 30.64 1.46 -2.63
C LEU A 176 31.56 1.59 -1.40
N THR A 177 32.10 2.79 -1.17
CA THR A 177 32.84 3.17 0.02
C THR A 177 31.93 4.01 0.91
N GLN A 178 32.07 3.88 2.23
CA GLN A 178 31.14 4.33 3.28
C GLN A 178 30.55 5.75 3.11
N LYS A 179 31.26 6.66 2.43
CA LYS A 179 30.87 8.05 2.19
C LYS A 179 29.61 8.20 1.32
N ASN A 180 29.34 7.26 0.41
CA ASN A 180 28.22 7.34 -0.55
C ASN A 180 26.88 6.78 -0.03
N LEU A 181 26.84 6.20 1.17
CA LEU A 181 25.61 5.66 1.79
C LEU A 181 24.80 6.70 2.59
N GLY A 182 25.20 7.97 2.53
CA GLY A 182 24.52 9.07 3.23
C GLY A 182 24.98 9.29 4.67
N TYR A 183 26.19 8.81 5.01
CA TYR A 183 26.85 9.18 6.28
C TYR A 183 27.85 10.31 6.01
N GLY A 184 27.33 11.46 5.60
CA GLY A 184 28.02 12.73 5.78
C GLY A 184 27.64 13.22 7.17
N LYS A 185 28.60 13.31 8.09
CA LYS A 185 28.42 14.07 9.32
C LYS A 185 28.03 15.49 8.93
N ASN A 186 26.87 15.96 9.42
CA ASN A 186 26.64 17.38 9.56
C ASN A 186 27.59 17.86 10.66
N ASN A 187 28.73 18.40 10.23
CA ASN A 187 29.49 19.37 11.01
C ASN A 187 29.14 20.75 10.46
#